data_AF-A0A0S8H9U8-F1
#
_entry.id   AF-A0A0S8H9U8-F1
#
_cell.length_a   1.000
_cell.length_b   1.000
_cell.length_c   1.000
_cell.angle_alpha   90.00
_cell.angle_beta   90.00
_cell.angle_gamma   90.00
#
_symmetry.space_group_name_H-M   'P 1'
#
loop_
_entity.id
_entity.type
_entity.pdbx_description
1 polymer ?
#
loop_
_entity_poly.entity_id
_entity_poly.type
_entity_poly.pdbx_seq_one_letter_code
_entity_poly.pdbx_strand_id
1 'polypeptide(L)'
;MNRAASTVLPAALLLAASPLSSAEAAAAADPRTAPQGADLQVRSEHLEISYPAAERAKVALLLTYADDVYTCVDTLLAGALPRRLRVRLVSERQSASSDSSVVVSVLHENLLGRDLAAGLARLATRELVGAAYGLEGYRFFIEGLAAWVGERCEHVAGPVEPRWLWAAYAHMEAATYLEYLEAFEAAGEEMGKEVISGAGYTFVDHFVERHGRAGLWSLLAAMSRSTDLCSAVDDAGFGCEAFLDDWWAALDAEAAKRDFSIIPQVYADLLAGGDGEWRELSLRVRIINPEAADYPYFLSLVIDGERSERGFHAEASDYLALVRLGRVPVGATVLWDVAVWSDSLKLWRRSGWQNRIIE
;
A
#
# COMPACT_ATOMS: atom_id res chain seq x y z
N MET A 1 31.71 -9.25 47.99
CA MET A 1 32.88 -8.43 47.64
C MET A 1 32.45 -7.40 46.61
N ASN A 2 32.53 -6.13 47.01
CA ASN A 2 32.15 -4.94 46.26
C ASN A 2 33.20 -4.53 45.21
N ARG A 3 32.73 -4.05 44.06
CA ARG A 3 33.20 -2.89 43.24
C ARG A 3 32.40 -2.98 41.92
N ALA A 4 31.35 -2.20 41.64
CA ALA A 4 31.15 -0.75 41.58
C ALA A 4 31.96 -0.01 40.48
N ALA A 5 31.21 0.40 39.46
CA ALA A 5 31.24 1.62 38.64
C ALA A 5 32.37 1.90 37.63
N SER A 6 31.99 2.13 36.36
CA SER A 6 32.08 3.43 35.63
C SER A 6 31.62 3.21 34.18
N THR A 7 30.38 3.53 33.78
CA THR A 7 29.97 4.80 33.14
C THR A 7 31.09 5.54 32.42
N VAL A 8 31.08 5.51 31.08
CA VAL A 8 31.53 6.58 30.18
C VAL A 8 30.63 6.58 28.94
N LEU A 9 29.75 7.59 28.84
CA LEU A 9 29.17 8.05 27.58
C LEU A 9 30.29 8.65 26.71
N PRO A 10 30.27 8.50 25.38
CA PRO A 10 30.86 9.49 24.51
C PRO A 10 29.80 10.56 24.18
N ALA A 11 29.98 11.73 24.79
CA ALA A 11 29.44 12.98 24.28
C ALA A 11 30.30 13.47 23.09
N ALA A 12 29.67 14.28 22.24
CA ALA A 12 30.24 15.10 21.17
C ALA A 12 30.34 14.47 19.77
N LEU A 13 29.20 14.39 19.09
CA LEU A 13 29.12 14.75 17.67
C LEU A 13 28.38 16.09 17.57
N LEU A 14 29.17 17.16 17.69
CA LEU A 14 28.80 18.50 17.21
C LEU A 14 28.70 18.42 15.68
N LEU A 15 27.51 18.16 15.16
CA LEU A 15 27.20 18.46 13.77
C LEU A 15 26.78 19.92 13.70
N ALA A 16 27.60 20.69 12.99
CA ALA A 16 27.34 22.07 12.66
C ALA A 16 25.97 22.19 12.01
N ALA A 17 25.08 22.96 12.64
CA ALA A 17 23.88 23.45 12.00
C ALA A 17 24.31 24.32 10.81
N SER A 18 24.17 23.79 9.59
CA SER A 18 24.15 24.62 8.39
C SER A 18 23.01 25.63 8.53
N PRO A 19 23.23 26.91 8.22
CA PRO A 19 22.19 27.92 8.39
C PRO A 19 21.05 27.61 7.42
N LEU A 20 19.86 27.41 7.98
CA LEU A 20 18.60 27.49 7.25
C LEU A 20 18.65 28.73 6.37
N SER A 21 18.42 28.54 5.08
CA SER A 21 18.35 29.61 4.09
C SER A 21 17.42 30.72 4.58
N SER A 22 17.75 31.97 4.27
CA SER A 22 17.08 33.20 4.70
C SER A 22 15.56 33.27 4.43
N ALA A 23 14.99 32.28 3.73
CA ALA A 23 13.56 32.06 3.57
C ALA A 23 12.85 31.50 4.83
N GLU A 24 13.53 30.71 5.67
CA GLU A 24 12.90 30.14 6.88
C GLU A 24 12.90 31.10 8.08
N ALA A 25 13.82 32.07 8.11
CA ALA A 25 13.78 33.14 9.11
C ALA A 25 12.58 34.10 8.92
N ALA A 26 12.03 34.18 7.69
CA ALA A 26 10.84 34.98 7.41
C ALA A 26 9.52 34.25 7.74
N ALA A 27 9.55 32.91 7.90
CA ALA A 27 8.38 32.08 8.19
C ALA A 27 8.18 31.78 9.70
N ALA A 28 9.01 32.38 10.56
CA ALA A 28 8.81 32.41 12.02
C ALA A 28 7.76 33.46 12.47
N ALA A 29 7.02 34.05 11.52
CA ALA A 29 5.89 34.91 11.77
C ALA A 29 4.61 34.07 11.97
N ASP A 30 3.99 34.25 13.14
CA ASP A 30 2.64 33.85 13.56
C ASP A 30 1.95 32.71 12.76
N PRO A 31 1.77 31.50 13.33
CA PRO A 31 1.08 30.38 12.67
C PRO A 31 -0.39 30.67 12.26
N ARG A 32 -0.93 31.85 12.58
CA ARG A 32 -2.25 32.33 12.17
C ARG A 32 -2.25 33.16 10.87
N THR A 33 -1.09 33.41 10.25
CA THR A 33 -0.98 34.26 9.05
C THR A 33 -0.68 33.53 7.75
N ALA A 34 -0.56 32.19 7.77
CA ALA A 34 -0.50 31.42 6.53
C ALA A 34 -1.85 31.55 5.78
N PRO A 35 -1.85 31.94 4.49
CA PRO A 35 -3.07 32.00 3.70
C PRO A 35 -3.76 30.62 3.73
N GLN A 36 -5.03 30.58 4.12
CA GLN A 36 -5.84 29.37 3.98
C GLN A 36 -5.84 28.96 2.50
N GLY A 37 -5.20 27.83 2.19
CA GLY A 37 -5.07 27.29 0.83
C GLY A 37 -3.72 27.47 0.15
N ALA A 38 -2.67 27.99 0.82
CA ALA A 38 -1.33 28.01 0.25
C ALA A 38 -0.60 26.68 0.48
N ASP A 39 -0.11 26.07 -0.59
CA ASP A 39 0.85 24.96 -0.51
C ASP A 39 2.21 25.50 -0.04
N LEU A 40 2.83 24.79 0.90
CA LEU A 40 4.21 25.00 1.30
C LEU A 40 5.12 24.17 0.40
N GLN A 41 6.33 24.67 0.16
CA GLN A 41 7.36 23.98 -0.61
C GLN A 41 8.64 23.85 0.19
N VAL A 42 9.21 22.66 0.19
CA VAL A 42 10.51 22.34 0.78
C VAL A 42 11.37 21.69 -0.28
N ARG A 43 12.65 22.09 -0.32
CA ARG A 43 13.61 21.57 -1.29
C ARG A 43 14.78 20.95 -0.55
N SER A 44 15.11 19.73 -0.95
CA SER A 44 16.28 18.98 -0.49
C SER A 44 17.27 18.77 -1.65
N GLU A 45 18.25 17.88 -1.49
CA GLU A 45 19.19 17.56 -2.55
C GLU A 45 18.44 16.96 -3.76
N HIS A 46 17.60 15.96 -3.50
CA HIS A 46 16.93 15.16 -4.51
C HIS A 46 15.46 15.51 -4.73
N LEU A 47 14.79 16.12 -3.75
CA LEU A 47 13.34 16.29 -3.76
C LEU A 47 12.90 17.76 -3.74
N GLU A 48 11.85 18.06 -4.49
CA GLU A 48 11.04 19.28 -4.39
C GLU A 48 9.64 18.89 -3.88
N ILE A 49 9.41 19.00 -2.57
CA ILE A 49 8.20 18.53 -1.90
C ILE A 49 7.22 19.69 -1.72
N SER A 50 6.01 19.55 -2.26
CA SER A 50 4.89 20.49 -2.08
C SER A 50 3.80 19.85 -1.23
N TYR A 51 3.28 20.54 -0.22
CA TYR A 51 2.23 20.01 0.68
C TYR A 51 1.31 21.10 1.23
N PRO A 52 0.04 20.80 1.57
CA PRO A 52 -0.87 21.79 2.14
C PRO A 52 -0.37 22.30 3.49
N ALA A 53 -0.40 23.62 3.73
CA ALA A 53 0.07 24.21 4.99
C ALA A 53 -0.61 23.62 6.23
N ALA A 54 -1.87 23.17 6.10
CA ALA A 54 -2.63 22.51 7.17
C ALA A 54 -2.02 21.18 7.63
N GLU A 55 -1.24 20.51 6.77
CA GLU A 55 -0.67 19.19 7.00
C GLU A 55 0.77 19.24 7.54
N ARG A 56 1.27 20.44 7.87
CA ARG A 56 2.65 20.66 8.34
C ARG A 56 3.06 19.73 9.48
N ALA A 57 2.15 19.47 10.43
CA ALA A 57 2.43 18.60 11.57
C ALA A 57 2.64 17.13 11.15
N LYS A 58 1.81 16.61 10.23
CA LYS A 58 1.90 15.22 9.75
C LYS A 58 3.16 15.00 8.91
N VAL A 59 3.53 16.01 8.11
CA VAL A 59 4.65 15.93 7.16
C VAL A 59 6.00 16.20 7.81
N ALA A 60 6.04 16.87 8.99
CA ALA A 60 7.28 17.29 9.63
C ALA A 60 8.30 16.17 9.79
N LEU A 61 7.85 14.98 10.20
CA LEU A 61 8.73 13.83 10.40
C LEU A 61 9.27 13.31 9.05
N LEU A 62 8.42 13.16 8.02
CA LEU A 62 8.84 12.76 6.67
C LEU A 62 9.95 13.67 6.11
N LEU A 63 9.82 14.98 6.28
CA LEU A 63 10.81 15.95 5.75
C LEU A 63 12.21 15.76 6.34
N THR A 64 12.35 15.15 7.51
CA THR A 64 13.66 14.91 8.14
C THR A 64 14.45 13.76 7.51
N TYR A 65 13.78 12.83 6.82
CA TYR A 65 14.40 11.63 6.25
C TYR A 65 14.02 11.38 4.78
N ALA A 66 13.31 12.29 4.11
CA ALA A 66 12.81 12.07 2.75
C ALA A 66 13.93 11.82 1.72
N ASP A 67 15.10 12.46 1.87
CA ASP A 67 16.27 12.20 1.01
C ASP A 67 16.89 10.83 1.31
N ASP A 68 16.79 10.31 2.53
CA ASP A 68 17.25 8.95 2.87
C ASP A 68 16.36 7.90 2.20
N VAL A 69 15.04 8.13 2.18
CA VAL A 69 14.09 7.31 1.43
C VAL A 69 14.40 7.33 -0.07
N TYR A 70 14.63 8.51 -0.65
CA TYR A 70 15.05 8.62 -2.05
C TYR A 70 16.33 7.81 -2.31
N THR A 71 17.36 8.03 -1.49
CA THR A 71 18.66 7.34 -1.64
C THR A 71 18.52 5.83 -1.52
N CYS A 72 17.67 5.36 -0.60
CA CYS A 72 17.38 3.94 -0.42
C CYS A 72 16.72 3.34 -1.67
N VAL A 73 15.67 3.99 -2.19
CA VAL A 73 14.97 3.52 -3.40
C VAL A 73 15.91 3.54 -4.60
N ASP A 74 16.64 4.63 -4.81
CA ASP A 74 17.58 4.77 -5.92
C ASP A 74 18.67 3.69 -5.86
N THR A 75 19.19 3.40 -4.67
CA THR A 75 20.15 2.32 -4.46
C THR A 75 19.53 0.97 -4.77
N LEU A 76 18.31 0.67 -4.30
CA LEU A 76 17.63 -0.60 -4.54
C LEU A 76 17.36 -0.83 -6.03
N LEU A 77 16.99 0.23 -6.75
CA LEU A 77 16.59 0.21 -8.16
C LEU A 77 17.67 0.79 -9.10
N ALA A 78 18.95 0.55 -8.77
CA ALA A 78 20.10 0.74 -9.66
C ALA A 78 20.28 2.15 -10.24
N GLY A 79 19.94 3.21 -9.49
CA GLY A 79 20.13 4.58 -9.94
C GLY A 79 19.08 5.07 -10.95
N ALA A 80 17.92 4.41 -10.99
CA ALA A 80 16.88 4.69 -11.98
C ALA A 80 16.08 5.97 -11.71
N LEU A 81 16.22 6.61 -10.53
CA LEU A 81 15.48 7.82 -10.24
C LEU A 81 16.13 9.05 -10.90
N PRO A 82 15.32 10.04 -11.32
CA PRO A 82 15.86 11.28 -11.84
C PRO A 82 16.53 12.07 -10.71
N ARG A 83 17.66 12.73 -11.01
CA ARG A 83 18.46 13.52 -10.04
C ARG A 83 17.66 14.49 -9.17
N ARG A 84 16.56 15.03 -9.71
CA ARG A 84 15.64 15.88 -8.96
C ARG A 84 14.20 15.52 -9.34
N LEU A 85 13.38 15.29 -8.32
CA LEU A 85 11.99 14.86 -8.47
C LEU A 85 11.03 15.78 -7.70
N ARG A 86 9.85 16.02 -8.26
CA ARG A 86 8.78 16.71 -7.54
C ARG A 86 7.90 15.73 -6.79
N VAL A 87 7.65 15.99 -5.52
CA VAL A 87 6.72 15.21 -4.70
C VAL A 87 5.57 16.11 -4.28
N ARG A 88 4.33 15.72 -4.58
CA ARG A 88 3.14 16.42 -4.11
C ARG A 88 2.46 15.59 -3.03
N LEU A 89 2.45 16.08 -1.80
CA LEU A 89 1.68 15.49 -0.72
C LEU A 89 0.27 16.06 -0.75
N VAL A 90 -0.76 15.21 -0.69
CA VAL A 90 -2.16 15.63 -0.81
C VAL A 90 -3.02 15.06 0.32
N SER A 91 -4.02 15.82 0.78
CA SER A 91 -4.96 15.37 1.82
C SER A 91 -6.04 14.40 1.29
N GLU A 92 -6.07 14.15 -0.01
CA GLU A 92 -7.01 13.25 -0.66
C GLU A 92 -6.41 11.85 -0.88
N ARG A 93 -7.26 10.85 -1.11
CA ARG A 93 -6.84 9.46 -1.40
C ARG A 93 -6.40 9.34 -2.87
N GLN A 94 -5.36 10.08 -3.23
CA GLN A 94 -4.79 10.09 -4.56
C GLN A 94 -3.29 9.76 -4.44
N SER A 95 -2.92 8.59 -4.97
CA SER A 95 -1.52 8.22 -5.17
C SER A 95 -1.32 8.01 -6.66
N ALA A 96 -0.40 8.78 -7.25
CA ALA A 96 -0.13 8.74 -8.68
C ALA A 96 1.34 9.04 -8.93
N SER A 97 1.92 8.40 -9.94
CA SER A 97 3.28 8.70 -10.40
C SER A 97 3.21 9.12 -11.86
N SER A 98 3.85 10.23 -12.20
CA SER A 98 4.13 10.68 -13.56
C SER A 98 5.63 10.69 -13.80
N ASP A 99 6.06 10.92 -15.04
CA ASP A 99 7.47 10.90 -15.47
C ASP A 99 8.39 11.86 -14.68
N SER A 100 7.83 12.83 -13.96
CA SER A 100 8.61 13.78 -13.16
C SER A 100 8.00 14.11 -11.81
N SER A 101 6.95 13.39 -11.40
CA SER A 101 6.31 13.64 -10.11
C SER A 101 5.75 12.40 -9.44
N VAL A 102 5.78 12.41 -8.12
CA VAL A 102 5.11 11.43 -7.27
C VAL A 102 4.08 12.17 -6.41
N VAL A 103 2.86 11.66 -6.38
CA VAL A 103 1.77 12.13 -5.53
C VAL A 103 1.57 11.14 -4.42
N VAL A 104 1.65 11.60 -3.17
CA VAL A 104 1.51 10.78 -1.95
C VAL A 104 0.37 11.33 -1.10
N SER A 105 -0.52 10.46 -0.65
CA SER A 105 -1.59 10.84 0.27
C SER A 105 -1.06 11.01 1.70
N VAL A 106 -1.47 12.07 2.39
CA VAL A 106 -1.13 12.29 3.82
C VAL A 106 -2.18 11.76 4.80
N LEU A 107 -3.13 10.96 4.30
CA LEU A 107 -4.19 10.39 5.13
C LEU A 107 -3.65 9.44 6.20
N HIS A 108 -2.52 8.76 5.94
CA HIS A 108 -1.89 7.84 6.86
C HIS A 108 -0.53 8.37 7.30
N GLU A 109 -0.51 9.23 8.32
CA GLU A 109 0.72 9.91 8.79
C GLU A 109 1.86 8.94 9.12
N ASN A 110 1.53 7.76 9.65
CA ASN A 110 2.50 6.73 10.03
C ASN A 110 3.10 5.96 8.84
N LEU A 111 2.51 6.06 7.64
CA LEU A 111 2.92 5.32 6.44
C LEU A 111 3.54 6.22 5.37
N LEU A 112 3.67 7.52 5.65
CA LEU A 112 4.15 8.51 4.69
C LEU A 112 5.49 8.16 4.04
N GLY A 113 6.45 7.66 4.82
CA GLY A 113 7.75 7.24 4.31
C GLY A 113 7.65 6.04 3.37
N ARG A 114 6.85 5.04 3.75
CA ARG A 114 6.56 3.87 2.93
C ARG A 114 5.82 4.23 1.64
N ASP A 115 4.80 5.10 1.71
CA ASP A 115 4.04 5.53 0.54
C ASP A 115 4.89 6.35 -0.43
N LEU A 116 5.80 7.19 0.10
CA LEU A 116 6.81 7.86 -0.70
C LEU A 116 7.74 6.84 -1.37
N ALA A 117 8.28 5.88 -0.62
CA ALA A 117 9.16 4.85 -1.16
C ALA A 117 8.48 4.02 -2.27
N ALA A 118 7.22 3.61 -2.07
CA ALA A 118 6.44 2.89 -3.07
C ALA A 118 6.18 3.74 -4.31
N GLY A 119 5.85 5.03 -4.15
CA GLY A 119 5.67 5.96 -5.26
C GLY A 119 6.94 6.17 -6.09
N LEU A 120 8.09 6.31 -5.41
CA LEU A 120 9.41 6.36 -6.05
C LEU A 120 9.75 5.04 -6.76
N ALA A 121 9.46 3.90 -6.13
CA ALA A 121 9.73 2.58 -6.70
C ALA A 121 8.94 2.35 -7.99
N ARG A 122 7.67 2.76 -8.03
CA ARG A 122 6.85 2.72 -9.25
C ARG A 122 7.45 3.57 -10.36
N LEU A 123 7.93 4.77 -10.04
CA LEU A 123 8.59 5.65 -11.02
C LEU A 123 9.88 5.01 -11.55
N ALA A 124 10.77 4.57 -10.68
CA ALA A 124 12.02 3.90 -11.06
C ALA A 124 11.75 2.63 -11.89
N THR A 125 10.73 1.85 -11.53
CA THR A 125 10.34 0.66 -12.30
C THR A 125 9.89 1.04 -13.69
N ARG A 126 9.08 2.10 -13.85
CA ARG A 126 8.68 2.62 -15.17
C ARG A 126 9.91 2.96 -16.03
N GLU A 127 10.91 3.64 -15.46
CA GLU A 127 12.13 3.98 -16.19
C GLU A 127 12.92 2.74 -16.62
N LEU A 128 12.98 1.71 -15.76
CA LEU A 128 13.71 0.47 -16.04
C LEU A 128 13.05 -0.41 -17.09
N VAL A 129 11.73 -0.61 -17.00
CA VAL A 129 11.00 -1.57 -17.86
C VAL A 129 10.33 -0.90 -19.07
N GLY A 130 10.27 0.43 -19.11
CA GLY A 130 9.72 1.20 -20.23
C GLY A 130 8.24 0.88 -20.49
N ALA A 131 7.91 0.58 -21.74
CA ALA A 131 6.53 0.32 -22.17
C ALA A 131 5.87 -0.87 -21.43
N ALA A 132 6.66 -1.83 -20.95
CA ALA A 132 6.17 -2.96 -20.18
C ALA A 132 5.45 -2.52 -18.89
N TYR A 133 5.79 -1.36 -18.33
CA TYR A 133 5.14 -0.83 -17.13
C TYR A 133 3.63 -0.63 -17.30
N GLY A 134 3.18 -0.36 -18.53
CA GLY A 134 1.77 -0.17 -18.87
C GLY A 134 0.99 -1.47 -19.13
N LEU A 135 1.65 -2.63 -19.13
CA LEU A 135 0.99 -3.91 -19.35
C LEU A 135 0.36 -4.40 -18.05
N GLU A 136 -0.92 -4.74 -18.12
CA GLU A 136 -1.67 -5.24 -16.95
C GLU A 136 -1.05 -6.49 -16.34
N GLY A 137 -0.51 -7.40 -17.18
CA GLY A 137 0.15 -8.63 -16.72
C GLY A 137 1.30 -8.39 -15.74
N TYR A 138 2.01 -7.27 -15.85
CA TYR A 138 3.09 -6.95 -14.91
C TYR A 138 2.61 -6.21 -13.66
N ARG A 139 1.34 -5.84 -13.57
CA ARG A 139 0.86 -4.93 -12.52
C ARG A 139 1.00 -5.52 -11.13
N PHE A 140 0.66 -6.79 -10.93
CA PHE A 140 0.82 -7.45 -9.62
C PHE A 140 2.28 -7.45 -9.17
N PHE A 141 3.22 -7.73 -10.08
CA PHE A 141 4.66 -7.71 -9.81
C PHE A 141 5.14 -6.30 -9.50
N ILE A 142 4.73 -5.28 -10.28
CA ILE A 142 5.12 -3.88 -10.08
C ILE A 142 4.63 -3.36 -8.72
N GLU A 143 3.38 -3.66 -8.35
CA GLU A 143 2.82 -3.28 -7.05
C GLU A 143 3.51 -4.04 -5.91
N GLY A 144 3.80 -5.32 -6.11
CA GLY A 144 4.60 -6.14 -5.21
C GLY A 144 6.00 -5.58 -4.97
N LEU A 145 6.69 -5.18 -6.03
CA LEU A 145 8.02 -4.56 -5.97
C LEU A 145 7.97 -3.21 -5.25
N ALA A 146 6.94 -2.39 -5.51
CA ALA A 146 6.75 -1.12 -4.82
C ALA A 146 6.53 -1.33 -3.30
N ALA A 147 5.74 -2.34 -2.92
CA ALA A 147 5.56 -2.73 -1.53
C ALA A 147 6.86 -3.26 -0.89
N TRP A 148 7.61 -4.08 -1.63
CA TRP A 148 8.89 -4.66 -1.20
C TRP A 148 9.97 -3.62 -0.93
N VAL A 149 10.07 -2.62 -1.81
CA VAL A 149 10.94 -1.46 -1.63
C VAL A 149 10.44 -0.59 -0.48
N GLY A 150 9.13 -0.36 -0.41
CA GLY A 150 8.49 0.44 0.63
C GLY A 150 8.87 -0.02 2.04
N GLU A 151 8.79 -1.32 2.29
CA GLU A 151 9.14 -1.92 3.58
C GLU A 151 10.64 -1.78 3.91
N ARG A 152 11.52 -1.90 2.92
CA ARG A 152 12.98 -1.82 3.14
C ARG A 152 13.50 -0.40 3.33
N CYS A 153 12.78 0.59 2.80
CA CYS A 153 13.12 2.00 2.94
C CYS A 153 12.32 2.70 4.05
N GLU A 154 11.49 1.97 4.79
CA GLU A 154 10.74 2.52 5.91
C GLU A 154 11.62 2.65 7.16
N HIS A 155 11.86 3.89 7.59
CA HIS A 155 12.72 4.20 8.74
C HIS A 155 11.98 4.23 10.10
N VAL A 156 10.64 4.20 10.11
CA VAL A 156 9.86 4.63 11.28
C VAL A 156 8.85 3.58 11.79
N ALA A 157 8.43 2.61 10.97
CA ALA A 157 7.47 1.60 11.42
C ALA A 157 8.09 0.19 11.45
N GLY A 158 7.75 -0.59 12.47
CA GLY A 158 7.88 -2.04 12.43
C GLY A 158 6.96 -2.64 11.35
N PRO A 159 7.03 -3.96 11.08
CA PRO A 159 6.36 -4.57 9.94
C PRO A 159 4.86 -4.25 9.94
N VAL A 160 4.43 -3.43 8.98
CA VAL A 160 3.07 -2.84 8.95
C VAL A 160 2.03 -3.84 8.45
N GLU A 161 2.41 -4.81 7.61
CA GLU A 161 1.46 -5.73 6.97
C GLU A 161 2.00 -7.15 6.91
N PRO A 162 1.20 -8.17 7.26
CA PRO A 162 1.60 -9.56 7.11
C PRO A 162 1.41 -9.99 5.63
N ARG A 163 2.15 -9.40 4.69
CA ARG A 163 1.95 -9.68 3.24
C ARG A 163 2.15 -11.15 2.88
N TRP A 164 3.07 -11.83 3.57
CA TRP A 164 3.22 -13.28 3.50
C TRP A 164 1.96 -14.05 3.91
N LEU A 165 1.21 -13.54 4.89
CA LEU A 165 -0.10 -14.10 5.27
C LEU A 165 -1.15 -13.88 4.18
N TRP A 166 -1.19 -12.69 3.57
CA TRP A 166 -2.12 -12.41 2.47
C TRP A 166 -1.84 -13.27 1.23
N ALA A 167 -0.57 -13.45 0.87
CA ALA A 167 -0.18 -14.33 -0.22
C ALA A 167 -0.51 -15.80 0.07
N ALA A 168 -0.25 -16.27 1.30
CA ALA A 168 -0.61 -17.63 1.71
C ALA A 168 -2.13 -17.86 1.69
N TYR A 169 -2.93 -16.85 2.03
CA TYR A 169 -4.38 -16.92 1.86
C TYR A 169 -4.77 -17.03 0.38
N ALA A 170 -4.23 -16.16 -0.48
CA ALA A 170 -4.49 -16.23 -1.92
C ALA A 170 -4.14 -17.62 -2.47
N HIS A 171 -3.04 -18.21 -1.98
CA HIS A 171 -2.62 -19.55 -2.35
C HIS A 171 -3.66 -20.62 -1.97
N MET A 172 -4.18 -20.56 -0.74
CA MET A 172 -5.23 -21.47 -0.27
C MET A 172 -6.54 -21.36 -1.07
N GLU A 173 -6.88 -20.17 -1.53
CA GLU A 173 -8.02 -19.93 -2.43
C GLU A 173 -7.71 -20.28 -3.89
N ALA A 174 -6.56 -20.91 -4.17
CA ALA A 174 -6.07 -21.25 -5.51
C ALA A 174 -5.96 -20.05 -6.46
N ALA A 175 -5.63 -18.87 -5.92
CA ALA A 175 -5.57 -17.59 -6.62
C ALA A 175 -4.15 -17.04 -6.80
N THR A 176 -3.14 -17.92 -6.79
CA THR A 176 -1.72 -17.57 -7.01
C THR A 176 -1.15 -18.11 -8.32
N TYR A 177 -2.00 -18.55 -9.25
CA TYR A 177 -1.57 -18.86 -10.61
C TYR A 177 -1.40 -17.57 -11.42
N LEU A 178 -0.42 -17.56 -12.33
CA LEU A 178 0.00 -16.33 -12.98
C LEU A 178 -1.12 -15.70 -13.80
N GLU A 179 -1.90 -16.48 -14.56
CA GLU A 179 -2.98 -15.94 -15.38
C GLU A 179 -4.04 -15.19 -14.55
N TYR A 180 -4.23 -15.57 -13.28
CA TYR A 180 -5.10 -14.84 -12.35
C TYR A 180 -4.46 -13.52 -11.92
N LEU A 181 -3.20 -13.58 -11.47
CA LEU A 181 -2.48 -12.41 -10.95
C LEU A 181 -2.18 -11.38 -12.04
N GLU A 182 -1.97 -11.83 -13.28
CA GLU A 182 -1.77 -10.99 -14.46
C GLU A 182 -3.05 -10.24 -14.86
N ALA A 183 -4.23 -10.75 -14.48
CA ALA A 183 -5.50 -10.03 -14.55
C ALA A 183 -5.73 -9.14 -13.30
N PHE A 184 -4.74 -8.31 -12.98
CA PHE A 184 -4.64 -7.61 -11.69
C PHE A 184 -5.88 -6.84 -11.27
N GLU A 185 -6.53 -6.10 -12.18
CA GLU A 185 -7.73 -5.35 -11.82
C GLU A 185 -8.85 -6.32 -11.43
N ALA A 186 -9.17 -7.29 -12.30
CA ALA A 186 -10.19 -8.32 -12.06
C ALA A 186 -9.94 -9.14 -10.77
N ALA A 187 -8.71 -9.61 -10.57
CA ALA A 187 -8.28 -10.31 -9.36
C ALA A 187 -8.38 -9.41 -8.11
N GLY A 188 -8.06 -8.13 -8.27
CA GLY A 188 -8.19 -7.12 -7.23
C GLY A 188 -9.65 -6.82 -6.85
N GLU A 189 -10.61 -6.94 -7.77
CA GLU A 189 -12.05 -6.80 -7.47
C GLU A 189 -12.56 -8.00 -6.66
N GLU A 190 -12.11 -9.20 -7.00
CA GLU A 190 -12.56 -10.44 -6.38
C GLU A 190 -11.93 -10.67 -5.00
N MET A 191 -10.61 -10.53 -4.91
CA MET A 191 -9.82 -10.91 -3.75
C MET A 191 -9.29 -9.72 -2.94
N GLY A 192 -9.29 -8.53 -3.54
CA GLY A 192 -8.77 -7.31 -2.93
C GLY A 192 -7.35 -6.98 -3.40
N LYS A 193 -7.13 -5.73 -3.81
CA LYS A 193 -5.83 -5.25 -4.33
C LYS A 193 -4.66 -5.45 -3.37
N GLU A 194 -4.89 -5.37 -2.05
CA GLU A 194 -3.86 -5.62 -1.05
C GLU A 194 -3.42 -7.08 -1.01
N VAL A 195 -4.35 -8.02 -1.23
CA VAL A 195 -4.04 -9.46 -1.28
C VAL A 195 -3.23 -9.79 -2.53
N ILE A 196 -3.65 -9.28 -3.69
CA ILE A 196 -2.93 -9.46 -4.96
C ILE A 196 -1.55 -8.78 -4.90
N SER A 197 -1.46 -7.59 -4.31
CA SER A 197 -0.18 -6.91 -4.07
C SER A 197 0.69 -7.68 -3.06
N GLY A 198 0.08 -8.39 -2.10
CA GLY A 198 0.76 -9.31 -1.19
C GLY A 198 1.37 -10.50 -1.92
N ALA A 199 0.63 -11.12 -2.85
CA ALA A 199 1.17 -12.16 -3.73
C ALA A 199 2.37 -11.62 -4.54
N GLY A 200 2.23 -10.46 -5.18
CA GLY A 200 3.34 -9.79 -5.87
C GLY A 200 4.54 -9.49 -4.96
N TYR A 201 4.29 -9.02 -3.73
CA TYR A 201 5.34 -8.78 -2.75
C TYR A 201 6.13 -10.06 -2.47
N THR A 202 5.44 -11.16 -2.15
CA THR A 202 6.11 -12.42 -1.82
C THR A 202 6.81 -13.03 -3.02
N PHE A 203 6.28 -12.86 -4.23
CA PHE A 203 6.98 -13.23 -5.45
C PHE A 203 8.33 -12.50 -5.52
N VAL A 204 8.34 -11.17 -5.38
CA VAL A 204 9.57 -10.36 -5.40
C VAL A 204 10.51 -10.72 -4.26
N ASP A 205 9.98 -10.88 -3.05
CA ASP A 205 10.76 -11.20 -1.86
C ASP A 205 11.48 -12.55 -2.00
N HIS A 206 10.73 -13.57 -2.40
CA HIS A 206 11.24 -14.92 -2.66
C HIS A 206 12.23 -14.95 -3.84
N PHE A 207 11.95 -14.18 -4.89
CA PHE A 207 12.85 -14.05 -6.04
C PHE A 207 14.19 -13.42 -5.63
N VAL A 208 14.16 -12.36 -4.83
CA VAL A 208 15.38 -11.72 -4.32
C VAL A 208 16.11 -12.62 -3.32
N GLU A 209 15.41 -13.43 -2.52
CA GLU A 209 16.03 -14.42 -1.64
C GLU A 209 16.83 -15.46 -2.45
N ARG A 210 16.27 -15.95 -3.56
CA ARG A 210 16.90 -16.99 -4.39
C ARG A 210 17.98 -16.48 -5.34
N HIS A 211 17.77 -15.33 -5.95
CA HIS A 211 18.61 -14.84 -7.04
C HIS A 211 19.37 -13.54 -6.68
N GLY A 212 19.14 -13.02 -5.48
CA GLY A 212 19.72 -11.77 -5.03
C GLY A 212 19.22 -10.55 -5.80
N ARG A 213 19.74 -9.39 -5.44
CA ARG A 213 19.40 -8.12 -6.10
C ARG A 213 19.86 -8.06 -7.57
N ALA A 214 20.98 -8.70 -7.89
CA ALA A 214 21.45 -8.81 -9.26
C ALA A 214 20.46 -9.60 -10.13
N GLY A 215 19.83 -10.65 -9.57
CA GLY A 215 18.77 -11.38 -10.24
C GLY A 215 17.56 -10.50 -10.54
N LEU A 216 17.09 -9.72 -9.56
CA LEU A 216 15.98 -8.79 -9.75
C LEU A 216 16.25 -7.79 -10.89
N TRP A 217 17.48 -7.27 -11.00
CA TRP A 217 17.85 -6.37 -12.09
C TRP A 217 17.86 -7.07 -13.45
N SER A 218 18.34 -8.31 -13.53
CA SER A 218 18.24 -9.12 -14.75
C SER A 218 16.79 -9.33 -15.17
N LEU A 219 15.89 -9.61 -14.22
CA LEU A 219 14.45 -9.76 -14.47
C LEU A 219 13.84 -8.46 -14.99
N LEU A 220 14.07 -7.33 -14.32
CA LEU A 220 13.56 -6.02 -14.76
C LEU A 220 14.06 -5.67 -16.18
N ALA A 221 15.33 -5.96 -16.48
CA ALA A 221 15.87 -5.76 -17.82
C ALA A 221 15.21 -6.68 -18.86
N ALA A 222 14.91 -7.93 -18.50
CA ALA A 222 14.22 -8.88 -19.37
C ALA A 222 12.76 -8.45 -19.65
N MET A 223 12.02 -7.99 -18.64
CA MET A 223 10.63 -7.51 -18.78
C MET A 223 10.46 -6.44 -19.87
N SER A 224 11.48 -5.60 -20.11
CA SER A 224 11.44 -4.59 -21.18
C SER A 224 11.30 -5.16 -22.60
N ARG A 225 11.55 -6.47 -22.78
CA ARG A 225 11.54 -7.18 -24.05
C ARG A 225 10.51 -8.33 -24.11
N SER A 226 9.83 -8.62 -23.01
CA SER A 226 8.92 -9.76 -22.87
C SER A 226 7.48 -9.28 -22.65
N THR A 227 6.50 -10.11 -23.02
CA THR A 227 5.07 -9.75 -22.96
C THR A 227 4.35 -10.24 -21.71
N ASP A 228 4.96 -11.17 -20.98
CA ASP A 228 4.43 -11.82 -19.78
C ASP A 228 5.56 -12.13 -18.81
N LEU A 229 5.21 -12.38 -17.53
CA LEU A 229 6.20 -12.54 -16.47
C LEU A 229 7.03 -13.81 -16.60
N CYS A 230 6.43 -14.91 -17.04
CA CYS A 230 7.18 -16.16 -17.18
C CYS A 230 8.26 -16.05 -18.26
N SER A 231 7.91 -15.50 -19.43
CA SER A 231 8.87 -15.22 -20.49
C SER A 231 9.99 -14.31 -20.00
N ALA A 232 9.69 -13.29 -19.19
CA ALA A 232 10.71 -12.41 -18.61
C ALA A 232 11.64 -13.15 -17.63
N VAL A 233 11.12 -14.07 -16.82
CA VAL A 233 11.91 -14.90 -15.89
C VAL A 233 12.83 -15.86 -16.65
N ASP A 234 12.33 -16.47 -17.73
CA ASP A 234 13.09 -17.35 -18.61
C ASP A 234 14.18 -16.59 -19.38
N ASP A 235 13.84 -15.42 -19.94
CA ASP A 235 14.78 -14.54 -20.65
C ASP A 235 15.88 -14.01 -19.71
N ALA A 236 15.59 -13.88 -18.42
CA ALA A 236 16.57 -13.54 -17.40
C ALA A 236 17.43 -14.75 -16.94
N GLY A 237 17.09 -15.96 -17.38
CA GLY A 237 17.86 -17.19 -17.18
C GLY A 237 17.55 -17.94 -15.89
N PHE A 238 16.37 -17.74 -15.29
CA PHE A 238 16.03 -18.32 -13.98
C PHE A 238 15.08 -19.52 -14.05
N GLY A 239 14.39 -19.74 -15.17
CA GLY A 239 13.45 -20.85 -15.34
C GLY A 239 12.15 -20.62 -14.59
N CYS A 240 11.11 -20.13 -15.29
CA CYS A 240 9.87 -19.70 -14.65
C CYS A 240 9.17 -20.82 -13.90
N GLU A 241 8.97 -21.97 -14.55
CA GLU A 241 8.26 -23.12 -13.96
C GLU A 241 8.93 -23.57 -12.65
N ALA A 242 10.26 -23.73 -12.66
CA ALA A 242 11.01 -24.12 -11.48
C ALA A 242 10.95 -23.06 -10.36
N PHE A 243 10.91 -21.77 -10.72
CA PHE A 243 10.75 -20.70 -9.74
C PHE A 243 9.34 -20.68 -9.14
N LEU A 244 8.28 -20.85 -9.95
CA LEU A 244 6.90 -20.86 -9.48
C LEU A 244 6.63 -22.04 -8.54
N ASP A 245 7.13 -23.23 -8.87
CA ASP A 245 7.01 -24.41 -7.99
C ASP A 245 7.66 -24.15 -6.63
N ASP A 246 8.83 -23.52 -6.63
CA ASP A 246 9.58 -23.20 -5.42
C ASP A 246 8.91 -22.08 -4.59
N TRP A 247 8.31 -21.09 -5.26
CA TRP A 247 7.53 -20.04 -4.61
C TRP A 247 6.23 -20.58 -4.01
N TRP A 248 5.48 -21.43 -4.73
CA TRP A 248 4.30 -22.09 -4.19
C TRP A 248 4.64 -22.99 -3.00
N ALA A 249 5.75 -23.72 -3.03
CA ALA A 249 6.20 -24.49 -1.87
C ALA A 249 6.48 -23.61 -0.64
N ALA A 250 6.97 -22.38 -0.84
CA ALA A 250 7.14 -21.41 0.25
C ALA A 250 5.79 -20.90 0.79
N LEU A 251 4.82 -20.67 -0.09
CA LEU A 251 3.46 -20.29 0.29
C LEU A 251 2.73 -21.42 1.03
N ASP A 252 2.87 -22.68 0.59
CA ASP A 252 2.38 -23.86 1.31
C ASP A 252 2.98 -23.95 2.72
N ALA A 253 4.28 -23.73 2.84
CA ALA A 253 4.96 -23.75 4.13
C ALA A 253 4.51 -22.62 5.05
N GLU A 254 4.25 -21.42 4.53
CA GLU A 254 3.66 -20.33 5.31
C GLU A 254 2.20 -20.62 5.65
N ALA A 255 1.45 -21.21 4.72
CA ALA A 255 0.06 -21.57 4.91
C ALA A 255 -0.08 -22.60 6.05
N ALA A 256 0.81 -23.59 6.10
CA ALA A 256 0.82 -24.63 7.14
C ALA A 256 1.12 -24.11 8.56
N LYS A 257 1.72 -22.92 8.71
CA LYS A 257 2.01 -22.32 10.03
C LYS A 257 0.80 -21.65 10.67
N ARG A 258 -0.29 -21.48 9.92
CA ARG A 258 -1.43 -20.67 10.32
C ARG A 258 -2.70 -21.47 10.15
N ASP A 259 -3.65 -21.24 11.04
CA ASP A 259 -4.99 -21.77 10.87
C ASP A 259 -5.83 -20.76 10.10
N PHE A 260 -5.90 -20.89 8.77
CA PHE A 260 -6.70 -19.96 7.95
C PHE A 260 -8.20 -20.11 8.17
N SER A 261 -8.64 -21.14 8.90
CA SER A 261 -10.05 -21.23 9.30
C SER A 261 -10.43 -20.10 10.26
N ILE A 262 -9.48 -19.42 10.91
CA ILE A 262 -9.75 -18.23 11.75
C ILE A 262 -9.77 -16.92 10.94
N ILE A 263 -9.45 -16.94 9.63
CA ILE A 263 -9.54 -15.74 8.80
C ILE A 263 -11.02 -15.40 8.60
N PRO A 264 -11.45 -14.17 8.94
CA PRO A 264 -12.83 -13.77 8.80
C PRO A 264 -13.22 -13.78 7.31
N GLN A 265 -14.08 -14.71 6.92
CA GLN A 265 -14.68 -14.68 5.59
C GLN A 265 -15.75 -13.60 5.57
N VAL A 266 -15.44 -12.47 4.93
CA VAL A 266 -16.38 -11.36 4.77
C VAL A 266 -17.19 -11.59 3.51
N TYR A 267 -18.50 -11.83 3.62
CA TYR A 267 -19.44 -11.73 2.51
C TYR A 267 -20.18 -10.41 2.63
N ALA A 268 -20.35 -9.67 1.54
CA ALA A 268 -21.11 -8.44 1.58
C ALA A 268 -21.94 -8.27 0.31
N ASP A 269 -23.24 -8.05 0.51
CA ASP A 269 -24.21 -7.83 -0.56
C ASP A 269 -24.91 -6.50 -0.34
N LEU A 270 -25.07 -5.71 -1.41
CA LEU A 270 -25.90 -4.53 -1.37
C LEU A 270 -27.38 -4.95 -1.52
N LEU A 271 -28.20 -4.58 -0.56
CA LEU A 271 -29.65 -4.74 -0.59
C LEU A 271 -30.27 -3.38 -0.92
N ALA A 272 -31.02 -3.33 -2.03
CA ALA A 272 -31.81 -2.17 -2.40
C ALA A 272 -33.31 -2.44 -2.16
N GLY A 273 -34.00 -1.47 -1.58
CA GLY A 273 -35.46 -1.48 -1.41
C GLY A 273 -36.07 -0.10 -1.59
N GLY A 274 -37.40 -0.01 -1.63
CA GLY A 274 -38.14 1.24 -1.85
C GLY A 274 -38.44 1.53 -3.33
N ASP A 275 -39.27 2.55 -3.58
CA ASP A 275 -39.91 2.80 -4.88
C ASP A 275 -39.57 4.22 -5.42
N GLY A 276 -39.62 4.39 -6.74
CA GLY A 276 -39.46 5.70 -7.39
C GLY A 276 -38.00 6.09 -7.67
N GLU A 277 -37.69 7.40 -7.59
CA GLU A 277 -36.38 7.97 -7.94
C GLU A 277 -35.29 7.72 -6.88
N TRP A 278 -35.65 7.13 -5.73
CA TRP A 278 -34.75 6.91 -4.59
C TRP A 278 -34.86 5.47 -4.11
N ARG A 279 -33.72 4.88 -3.75
CA ARG A 279 -33.60 3.53 -3.19
C ARG A 279 -33.03 3.61 -1.78
N GLU A 280 -33.64 2.89 -0.85
CA GLU A 280 -33.07 2.62 0.46
C GLU A 280 -32.03 1.52 0.32
N LEU A 281 -30.78 1.86 0.62
CA LEU A 281 -29.66 0.95 0.54
C LEU A 281 -29.25 0.46 1.92
N SER A 282 -29.00 -0.85 1.99
CA SER A 282 -28.37 -1.48 3.14
C SER A 282 -27.28 -2.43 2.67
N LEU A 283 -26.10 -2.37 3.29
CA LEU A 283 -25.07 -3.37 3.06
C LEU A 283 -25.27 -4.51 4.06
N ARG A 284 -25.57 -5.70 3.55
CA ARG A 284 -25.62 -6.92 4.34
C ARG A 284 -24.23 -7.53 4.37
N VAL A 285 -23.56 -7.45 5.51
CA VAL A 285 -22.22 -8.01 5.74
C VAL A 285 -22.37 -9.26 6.59
N ARG A 286 -21.97 -10.42 6.07
CA ARG A 286 -21.83 -11.65 6.85
C ARG A 286 -20.35 -11.95 7.09
N ILE A 287 -19.97 -12.24 8.32
CA ILE A 287 -18.59 -12.62 8.66
C ILE A 287 -18.61 -13.95 9.39
N ILE A 288 -17.94 -14.94 8.81
CA ILE A 288 -17.84 -16.30 9.35
C ILE A 288 -16.48 -16.46 10.03
N ASN A 289 -16.45 -17.20 11.15
CA ASN A 289 -15.27 -17.44 12.00
C ASN A 289 -14.60 -16.20 12.64
N PRO A 290 -15.34 -15.21 13.21
CA PRO A 290 -14.67 -14.31 14.14
C PRO A 290 -14.34 -15.11 15.41
N GLU A 291 -13.06 -15.24 15.78
CA GLU A 291 -12.72 -15.57 17.17
C GLU A 291 -13.44 -14.53 18.05
N ALA A 292 -14.48 -14.98 18.77
CA ALA A 292 -15.37 -14.10 19.48
C ALA A 292 -14.62 -13.47 20.67
N ALA A 293 -14.01 -12.30 20.48
CA ALA A 293 -13.73 -11.35 21.55
C ALA A 293 -13.50 -9.91 21.06
N ASP A 294 -12.61 -9.63 20.10
CA ASP A 294 -12.14 -8.23 19.88
C ASP A 294 -11.76 -7.92 18.42
N TYR A 295 -12.73 -7.93 17.51
CA TYR A 295 -12.55 -7.41 16.16
C TYR A 295 -13.20 -6.03 16.03
N PRO A 296 -12.46 -4.90 16.01
CA PRO A 296 -12.98 -3.63 15.51
C PRO A 296 -13.18 -3.70 13.99
N TYR A 297 -14.42 -3.49 13.55
CA TYR A 297 -14.79 -3.47 12.14
C TYR A 297 -14.81 -2.04 11.63
N PHE A 298 -14.34 -1.86 10.40
CA PHE A 298 -14.37 -0.58 9.71
C PHE A 298 -15.06 -0.75 8.36
N LEU A 299 -16.14 -0.01 8.15
CA LEU A 299 -16.80 0.10 6.86
C LEU A 299 -16.48 1.46 6.26
N SER A 300 -15.86 1.47 5.08
CA SER A 300 -15.71 2.65 4.23
C SER A 300 -16.69 2.57 3.08
N LEU A 301 -17.44 3.63 2.85
CA LEU A 301 -18.48 3.73 1.82
C LEU A 301 -18.20 4.96 0.96
N VAL A 302 -18.38 4.84 -0.35
CA VAL A 302 -18.38 5.98 -1.27
C VAL A 302 -19.66 5.92 -2.11
N ILE A 303 -20.46 6.96 -2.07
CA ILE A 303 -21.70 7.10 -2.84
C ILE A 303 -21.53 8.35 -3.70
N ASP A 304 -21.49 8.19 -5.02
CA ASP A 304 -21.27 9.29 -5.99
C ASP A 304 -20.06 10.19 -5.65
N GLY A 305 -18.99 9.60 -5.13
CA GLY A 305 -17.76 10.29 -4.75
C GLY A 305 -17.74 10.83 -3.32
N GLU A 306 -18.86 10.86 -2.61
CA GLU A 306 -18.92 11.24 -1.20
C GLU A 306 -18.59 10.05 -0.28
N ARG A 307 -17.57 10.22 0.56
CA ARG A 307 -17.07 9.16 1.44
C ARG A 307 -17.65 9.26 2.84
N SER A 308 -18.07 8.12 3.39
CA SER A 308 -18.38 7.97 4.81
C SER A 308 -17.67 6.75 5.39
N GLU A 309 -17.19 6.87 6.62
CA GLU A 309 -16.58 5.78 7.39
C GLU A 309 -17.42 5.51 8.63
N ARG A 310 -17.66 4.24 8.94
CA ARG A 310 -18.38 3.83 10.16
C ARG A 310 -17.70 2.63 10.79
N GLY A 311 -17.46 2.73 12.10
CA GLY A 311 -17.03 1.60 12.93
C GLY A 311 -18.21 0.94 13.62
N PHE A 312 -18.17 -0.37 13.76
CA PHE A 312 -19.16 -1.11 14.55
C PHE A 312 -18.46 -2.22 15.35
N HIS A 313 -19.01 -2.56 16.52
CA HIS A 313 -18.53 -3.67 17.34
C HIS A 313 -19.35 -4.93 17.02
N ALA A 314 -18.73 -6.11 16.94
CA ALA A 314 -19.48 -7.36 16.86
C ALA A 314 -19.79 -7.91 18.24
N GLU A 315 -21.04 -8.33 18.42
CA GLU A 315 -21.45 -9.26 19.47
C GLU A 315 -21.57 -10.66 18.81
N ALA A 316 -21.17 -11.72 19.54
CA ALA A 316 -20.62 -12.98 19.03
C ALA A 316 -21.43 -13.88 18.05
N SER A 317 -20.67 -14.77 17.35
CA SER A 317 -21.00 -15.90 16.45
C SER A 317 -21.75 -15.58 15.15
N ASP A 318 -21.24 -16.08 14.00
CA ASP A 318 -21.75 -15.86 12.63
C ASP A 318 -22.38 -14.48 12.43
N TYR A 319 -21.52 -13.46 12.32
CA TYR A 319 -21.94 -12.07 12.25
C TYR A 319 -22.77 -11.84 10.99
N LEU A 320 -23.98 -11.30 11.16
CA LEU A 320 -24.76 -10.72 10.07
C LEU A 320 -25.11 -9.30 10.46
N ALA A 321 -24.40 -8.31 9.92
CA ALA A 321 -24.78 -6.92 10.04
C ALA A 321 -25.53 -6.44 8.82
N LEU A 322 -26.58 -5.67 9.08
CA LEU A 322 -27.25 -4.87 8.08
C LEU A 322 -26.91 -3.41 8.34
N VAL A 323 -25.96 -2.87 7.58
CA VAL A 323 -25.57 -1.47 7.71
C VAL A 323 -26.45 -0.62 6.81
N ARG A 324 -27.34 0.17 7.41
CA ARG A 324 -28.20 1.11 6.68
C ARG A 324 -27.38 2.27 6.14
N LEU A 325 -27.31 2.37 4.81
CA LEU A 325 -26.53 3.39 4.10
C LEU A 325 -27.35 4.65 3.87
N GLY A 326 -28.68 4.51 3.79
CA GLY A 326 -29.61 5.61 3.62
C GLY A 326 -30.32 5.57 2.27
N ARG A 327 -30.98 6.68 1.94
CA ARG A 327 -31.65 6.86 0.64
C ARG A 327 -30.67 7.40 -0.39
N VAL A 328 -30.56 6.72 -1.51
CA VAL A 328 -29.64 7.04 -2.60
C VAL A 328 -30.43 7.15 -3.91
N PRO A 329 -30.11 8.11 -4.80
CA PRO A 329 -30.80 8.23 -6.08
C PRO A 329 -30.62 6.98 -6.95
N VAL A 330 -31.66 6.62 -7.71
CA VAL A 330 -31.53 5.60 -8.76
C VAL A 330 -30.49 6.07 -9.79
N GLY A 331 -29.59 5.17 -10.19
CA GLY A 331 -28.47 5.47 -11.10
C GLY A 331 -27.16 5.90 -10.43
N ALA A 332 -27.15 6.12 -9.11
CA ALA A 332 -25.94 6.38 -8.34
C ALA A 332 -24.96 5.20 -8.38
N THR A 333 -23.66 5.51 -8.27
CA THR A 333 -22.60 4.51 -8.13
C THR A 333 -22.26 4.35 -6.65
N VAL A 334 -22.26 3.11 -6.17
CA VAL A 334 -21.97 2.78 -4.78
C VAL A 334 -20.75 1.88 -4.74
N LEU A 335 -19.71 2.37 -4.06
CA LEU A 335 -18.50 1.63 -3.74
C LEU A 335 -18.48 1.38 -2.24
N TRP A 336 -18.10 0.18 -1.83
CA TRP A 336 -17.96 -0.15 -0.42
C TRP A 336 -16.71 -0.98 -0.17
N ASP A 337 -16.17 -0.84 1.03
CA ASP A 337 -15.00 -1.54 1.50
C ASP A 337 -15.19 -1.89 2.98
N VAL A 338 -15.20 -3.19 3.27
CA VAL A 338 -15.33 -3.74 4.61
C VAL A 338 -13.97 -4.22 5.06
N ALA A 339 -13.46 -3.64 6.14
CA ALA A 339 -12.25 -4.07 6.79
C ALA A 339 -12.55 -4.69 8.15
N VAL A 340 -11.86 -5.79 8.45
CA VAL A 340 -11.88 -6.48 9.74
C VAL A 340 -10.48 -6.38 10.32
N TRP A 341 -10.32 -5.73 11.46
CA TRP A 341 -9.03 -5.71 12.15
C TRP A 341 -9.06 -6.67 13.32
N SER A 342 -7.96 -7.41 13.50
CA SER A 342 -7.72 -8.23 14.69
C SER A 342 -6.28 -8.08 15.13
N ASP A 343 -6.05 -8.30 16.42
CA ASP A 343 -4.71 -8.31 16.98
C ASP A 343 -3.83 -9.46 16.47
N SER A 344 -4.43 -10.59 16.08
CA SER A 344 -3.74 -11.77 15.55
C SER A 344 -3.53 -11.72 14.03
N LEU A 345 -4.43 -11.08 13.28
CA LEU A 345 -4.43 -11.08 11.81
C LEU A 345 -4.04 -9.75 11.18
N LYS A 346 -3.96 -8.66 11.97
CA LYS A 346 -3.54 -7.30 11.57
C LYS A 346 -4.09 -6.91 10.18
N LEU A 347 -5.40 -6.64 10.15
CA LEU A 347 -6.22 -6.10 9.06
C LEU A 347 -6.51 -7.05 7.87
N TRP A 348 -7.80 -7.31 7.66
CA TRP A 348 -8.39 -7.99 6.51
C TRP A 348 -9.33 -7.02 5.78
N ARG A 349 -9.37 -6.99 4.44
CA ARG A 349 -10.25 -6.09 3.68
C ARG A 349 -10.94 -6.83 2.56
N ARG A 350 -12.23 -6.57 2.37
CA ARG A 350 -12.98 -6.96 1.17
C ARG A 350 -13.71 -5.74 0.64
N SER A 351 -13.44 -5.42 -0.62
CA SER A 351 -14.11 -4.35 -1.35
C SER A 351 -15.15 -4.95 -2.31
N GLY A 352 -16.11 -4.14 -2.70
CA GLY A 352 -17.04 -4.46 -3.79
C GLY A 352 -17.71 -3.19 -4.32
N TRP A 353 -18.29 -3.30 -5.51
CA TRP A 353 -19.03 -2.20 -6.12
C TRP A 353 -20.30 -2.69 -6.80
N GLN A 354 -21.25 -1.79 -6.95
CA GLN A 354 -22.39 -2.00 -7.81
C GLN A 354 -22.52 -0.83 -8.78
N ASN A 355 -22.34 -1.12 -10.07
CA ASN A 355 -22.55 -0.17 -11.14
C ASN A 355 -24.04 0.01 -11.39
N ARG A 356 -24.56 1.17 -10.97
CA ARG A 356 -25.97 1.61 -11.06
C ARG A 356 -26.91 0.72 -10.24
N ILE A 357 -27.65 1.35 -9.34
CA ILE A 357 -28.79 0.69 -8.68
C ILE A 357 -29.86 0.43 -9.76
N ILE A 358 -30.02 -0.82 -10.18
CA ILE A 358 -30.96 -1.23 -11.23
C ILE A 358 -32.39 -1.25 -10.65
N GLU A 359 -33.37 -0.98 -11.53
CA GLU A 359 -34.82 -0.93 -11.26
C GLU A 359 -35.36 -2.10 -10.42
#